data_AF-A0A6N9VKX3-F1
#
_entry.id   AF-A0A6N9VKX3-F1
#
_cell.length_a   1.000
_cell.length_b   1.000
_cell.length_c   1.000
_cell.angle_alpha   90.00
_cell.angle_beta   90.00
_cell.angle_gamma   90.00
#
_symmetry.space_group_name_H-M   'P 1'
#
loop_
_entity.id
_entity.type
_entity.pdbx_description
1 polymer ?
#
loop_
_entity_poly.entity_id
_entity_poly.type
_entity_poly.pdbx_seq_one_letter_code
_entity_poly.pdbx_strand_id
1 'polypeptide(L)' 'ARTTIEMGRLGPDAVTVGAATLPLADFLTRGGSRPAPGPRPEGTGAPSRTATEAVRNRHRTRAS' A
#
# COMPACT_ATOMS: atom_id res chain seq x y z
N ALA A 1 -7.46 30.18 -27.08
CA ALA A 1 -7.77 29.29 -25.94
C ALA A 1 -7.58 30.07 -24.64
N ARG A 2 -8.41 29.84 -23.61
CA ARG A 2 -8.22 30.44 -22.27
C ARG A 2 -7.77 29.34 -21.31
N THR A 3 -6.79 29.65 -20.46
CA THR A 3 -6.27 28.77 -19.41
C THR A 3 -6.37 29.49 -18.07
N THR A 4 -6.80 28.79 -17.02
CA THR A 4 -6.90 29.31 -15.65
C THR A 4 -5.87 28.67 -14.75
N ILE A 5 -5.38 29.43 -13.76
CA ILE A 5 -4.48 28.95 -12.71
C ILE A 5 -5.26 28.99 -11.40
N GLU A 6 -5.22 27.87 -10.67
CA GLU A 6 -5.91 27.68 -9.40
C GLU A 6 -4.91 27.26 -8.32
N MET A 7 -5.22 27.59 -7.06
CA MET A 7 -4.39 27.18 -5.93
C MET A 7 -4.56 25.69 -5.61
N GLY A 8 -3.44 24.99 -5.50
CA GLY A 8 -3.41 23.61 -5.03
C GLY A 8 -3.81 23.50 -3.56
N ARG A 9 -4.64 22.51 -3.21
CA ARG A 9 -5.15 22.33 -1.84
C ARG A 9 -4.19 21.60 -0.90
N LEU A 10 -3.22 20.88 -1.45
CA LEU A 10 -2.39 19.94 -0.71
C LEU A 10 -1.02 20.54 -0.32
N GLY A 11 -0.69 21.74 -0.82
CA GLY A 11 0.56 22.43 -0.50
C GLY A 11 1.80 21.55 -0.76
N PRO A 12 2.79 21.53 0.15
CA PRO A 12 4.01 20.74 -0.03
C PRO A 12 3.78 19.22 -0.01
N ASP A 13 2.71 18.75 0.65
CA ASP A 13 2.39 17.31 0.73
C ASP A 13 1.96 16.73 -0.62
N ALA A 14 1.67 17.57 -1.61
CA ALA A 14 1.35 17.15 -2.97
C ALA A 14 2.43 16.24 -3.57
N VAL A 15 3.71 16.51 -3.29
CA VAL A 15 4.82 15.71 -3.80
C VAL A 15 4.87 14.35 -3.12
N THR A 16 4.66 14.30 -1.80
CA THR A 16 4.64 13.06 -1.03
C THR A 16 3.49 12.15 -1.47
N VAL A 17 2.28 12.71 -1.59
CA VAL A 17 1.11 11.97 -2.06
C VAL A 17 1.29 11.55 -3.52
N GLY A 18 1.82 12.43 -4.38
CA GLY A 18 2.12 12.11 -5.77
C GLY A 18 3.12 10.96 -5.89
N ALA A 19 4.23 11.01 -5.15
CA ALA A 19 5.25 9.96 -5.15
C ALA A 19 4.72 8.61 -4.67
N ALA A 20 3.73 8.59 -3.76
CA ALA A 20 3.05 7.37 -3.35
C ALA A 20 1.97 6.90 -4.36
N THR A 21 1.30 7.85 -5.01
CA THR A 21 0.19 7.58 -5.92
C THR A 21 0.65 7.14 -7.31
N LEU A 22 1.73 7.73 -7.85
CA LEU A 22 2.22 7.44 -9.19
C LEU A 22 2.60 5.96 -9.37
N PRO A 23 3.39 5.33 -8.47
CA PRO A 23 3.69 3.90 -8.58
C PRO A 23 2.43 3.03 -8.49
N LEU A 24 1.47 3.42 -7.66
CA LEU A 24 0.19 2.72 -7.53
C LEU A 24 -0.64 2.83 -8.82
N ALA A 25 -0.76 4.01 -9.39
CA ALA A 25 -1.48 4.25 -10.64
C ALA A 25 -0.86 3.47 -11.81
N ASP A 26 0.47 3.43 -11.88
CA ASP A 26 1.22 2.65 -12.86
C ASP A 26 0.99 1.13 -12.69
N PHE A 27 1.02 0.63 -11.45
CA PHE A 27 0.66 -0.77 -11.15
C PHE A 27 -0.75 -1.13 -11.60
N LEU A 28 -1.74 -0.26 -11.29
CA LEU A 28 -3.14 -0.47 -11.69
C LEU A 28 -3.33 -0.39 -13.21
N THR A 29 -2.64 0.54 -13.88
CA THR A 29 -2.67 0.68 -15.35
C THR A 29 -2.15 -0.57 -16.05
N ARG A 30 -1.17 -1.27 -15.46
CA ARG A 30 -0.65 -2.56 -15.94
C ARG A 30 -1.52 -3.77 -15.57
N GLY A 31 -2.71 -3.56 -14.99
CA GLY A 31 -3.65 -4.63 -14.65
C GLY A 31 -3.56 -5.12 -13.20
N GLY A 32 -2.64 -4.59 -12.40
CA GLY A 32 -2.65 -4.69 -10.93
C GLY A 32 -2.89 -6.09 -10.35
N SER A 33 -2.01 -7.05 -10.63
CA SER A 33 -2.13 -8.40 -10.07
C SER A 33 -1.09 -8.67 -8.98
N ARG A 34 -1.53 -9.33 -7.91
CA ARG A 34 -0.60 -9.91 -6.93
C ARG A 34 -0.15 -11.27 -7.48
N PRO A 35 1.17 -11.53 -7.58
CA PRO A 35 1.64 -12.86 -7.95
C PRO A 35 1.05 -13.88 -6.98
N ALA A 36 0.58 -15.00 -7.52
CA ALA A 36 0.14 -16.11 -6.70
C ALA A 36 1.25 -16.48 -5.72
N PRO A 37 0.95 -16.73 -4.44
CA PRO A 37 1.95 -17.24 -3.52
C PRO A 37 2.61 -18.47 -4.15
N GLY A 38 3.94 -18.46 -4.26
CA GLY A 38 4.68 -19.65 -4.69
C GLY A 38 4.38 -20.83 -3.76
N PRO A 39 4.65 -22.07 -4.18
CA PRO A 39 4.50 -23.24 -3.34
C PRO A 39 5.22 -22.99 -2.01
N ARG A 40 4.45 -23.07 -0.92
CA ARG A 40 4.99 -22.93 0.42
C ARG A 40 5.93 -24.13 0.61
N PRO A 41 7.16 -23.95 1.14
CA PRO A 41 7.98 -25.09 1.51
C PRO A 41 7.14 -26.01 2.41
N GLU A 42 7.00 -27.26 1.99
CA GLU A 42 6.18 -28.25 2.68
C GLU A 42 6.78 -28.48 4.07
N GLY A 43 6.05 -28.08 5.11
CA GLY A 43 6.53 -28.12 6.48
C GLY A 43 6.80 -26.75 7.11
N THR A 44 5.77 -25.91 7.22
CA THR A 44 5.43 -25.15 8.43
C THR A 44 4.04 -24.56 8.20
N GLY A 45 3.03 -25.33 8.63
CA GLY A 45 1.62 -24.94 8.60
C GLY A 45 1.29 -23.88 9.66
N ALA A 46 1.93 -22.71 9.60
CA ALA A 46 1.35 -21.54 10.25
C ALA A 46 0.18 -21.06 9.38
N PRO A 47 -1.03 -20.86 9.94
CA PRO A 47 -2.11 -20.24 9.19
C PRO A 47 -1.64 -18.86 8.72
N SER A 48 -2.05 -18.47 7.51
CA SER A 48 -1.83 -17.12 7.01
C SER A 48 -2.48 -16.15 7.97
N ARG A 49 -1.69 -15.52 8.85
CA ARG A 49 -2.17 -14.48 9.76
C ARG A 49 -2.89 -13.45 8.91
N THR A 50 -4.16 -13.27 9.22
CA THR A 50 -4.93 -12.21 8.57
C THR A 50 -4.24 -10.88 8.88
N ALA A 51 -4.21 -9.96 7.92
CA ALA A 51 -3.48 -8.69 8.09
C ALA A 51 -3.94 -7.93 9.35
N THR A 52 -5.21 -8.09 9.72
CA THR A 52 -5.82 -7.56 10.95
C THR A 52 -5.23 -8.15 12.23
N GLU A 53 -4.91 -9.44 12.25
CA GLU A 53 -4.30 -10.12 13.39
C GLU A 53 -2.82 -9.70 13.57
N ALA A 54 -2.09 -9.53 12.47
CA ALA A 54 -0.71 -9.07 12.51
C ALA A 54 -0.57 -7.64 13.06
N VAL A 55 -1.47 -6.74 12.68
CA VAL A 55 -1.51 -5.37 13.20
C VAL A 55 -1.87 -5.37 14.69
N ARG A 56 -2.90 -6.12 15.09
CA ARG A 56 -3.32 -6.24 16.50
C ARG A 56 -2.20 -6.72 17.41
N ASN A 57 -1.46 -7.76 17.01
CA ASN A 57 -0.40 -8.31 17.84
C ASN A 57 0.76 -7.32 18.03
N ARG A 58 1.08 -6.54 16.99
CA ARG A 58 2.13 -5.52 17.01
C ARG A 58 1.82 -4.37 17.98
N HIS A 59 0.55 -3.99 18.14
CA HIS A 59 0.14 -3.01 19.14
C HIS A 59 0.26 -3.52 20.56
N ARG A 60 0.03 -4.83 20.79
CA ARG A 60 0.19 -5.43 22.12
C ARG A 60 1.65 -5.55 22.54
N THR A 61 2.55 -5.98 21.65
CA THR A 61 3.99 -6.08 21.95
C THR A 61 4.69 -4.75 22.18
N ARG A 62 4.09 -3.62 21.79
CA ARG A 62 4.60 -2.28 22.12
C ARG A 62 4.08 -1.70 23.43
N ALA A 63 3.09 -2.34 24.03
CA ALA A 63 2.43 -1.89 25.27
C ALA A 63 2.85 -2.72 26.50
N SER A 64 3.87 -3.58 26.37
CA SER A 64 4.52 -4.35 27.45
C SER A 64 6.01 -4.01 27.46
#